data_AF-A0A3B0X2I6-F1
#
_entry.id   AF-A0A3B0X2I6-F1
#
_cell.length_a   1.000
_cell.length_b   1.000
_cell.length_c   1.000
_cell.angle_alpha   90.00
_cell.angle_beta   90.00
_cell.angle_gamma   90.00
#
_symmetry.space_group_name_H-M   'P 1'
#
loop_
_entity.id
_entity.type
_entity.pdbx_description
1 polymer ?
#
loop_
_entity_poly.entity_id
_entity_poly.type
_entity_poly.pdbx_seq_one_letter_code
_entity_poly.pdbx_strand_id
1 'polypeptide(L)'
;MQSKANRYVRYFNAKHQRTGTVREGRFKSCLIDSERYLFVLYKYIEMNPVKAVLVDKAEDYEWSSYQHNALGISDKLITEHLQYKRLEKETALRCENYKALFDELESSEQAKQITESTMCGVVYGAEKFHKK
;
A
#
# COMPACT_ATOMS: atom_id res chain seq x y z
N MET A 1 -5.66 -7.77 13.50
CA MET A 1 -5.19 -8.44 12.25
C MET A 1 -4.92 -9.94 12.38
N GLN A 2 -4.48 -10.43 13.54
CA GLN A 2 -4.08 -11.83 13.76
C GLN A 2 -5.22 -12.86 13.58
N SER A 3 -6.47 -12.50 13.88
CA SER A 3 -7.62 -13.41 13.71
C SER A 3 -7.92 -13.75 12.25
N LYS A 4 -7.95 -12.74 11.36
CA LYS A 4 -8.15 -12.93 9.90
C LYS A 4 -7.03 -13.78 9.29
N ALA A 5 -5.79 -13.49 9.69
CA ALA A 5 -4.62 -14.24 9.32
C ALA A 5 -4.73 -15.73 9.64
N ASN A 6 -5.04 -16.05 10.89
CA ASN A 6 -5.14 -17.42 11.37
C ASN A 6 -6.28 -18.18 10.69
N ARG A 7 -7.41 -17.50 10.43
CA ARG A 7 -8.52 -18.09 9.68
C ARG A 7 -8.11 -18.49 8.26
N TYR A 8 -7.36 -17.64 7.57
CA TYR A 8 -6.86 -17.95 6.23
C TYR A 8 -5.86 -19.12 6.24
N VAL A 9 -4.91 -19.15 7.18
CA VAL A 9 -3.94 -20.26 7.30
C VAL A 9 -4.68 -21.59 7.50
N ARG A 10 -5.68 -21.63 8.39
CA ARG A 10 -6.49 -22.83 8.61
C ARG A 10 -7.25 -23.26 7.35
N TYR A 11 -7.87 -22.31 6.66
CA TYR A 11 -8.57 -22.57 5.40
C TYR A 11 -7.64 -23.13 4.33
N PHE A 12 -6.47 -22.50 4.11
CA PHE A 12 -5.49 -22.92 3.11
C PHE A 12 -4.98 -24.32 3.38
N ASN A 13 -4.58 -24.60 4.62
CA ASN A 13 -4.09 -25.92 5.03
C ASN A 13 -5.15 -27.01 4.86
N ALA A 14 -6.40 -26.74 5.25
CA ALA A 14 -7.51 -27.67 5.05
C ALA A 14 -7.78 -27.93 3.56
N LYS A 15 -7.77 -26.88 2.72
CA LYS A 15 -8.02 -26.98 1.27
C LYS A 15 -6.92 -27.77 0.55
N HIS A 16 -5.67 -27.59 0.93
CA HIS A 16 -4.51 -28.18 0.24
C HIS A 16 -3.96 -29.43 0.95
N GLN A 17 -4.63 -29.93 2.00
CA GLN A 17 -4.17 -31.07 2.81
C GLN A 17 -2.73 -30.88 3.33
N ARG A 18 -2.41 -29.65 3.74
CA ARG A 18 -1.09 -29.27 4.27
C ARG A 18 -1.17 -29.00 5.76
N THR A 19 -0.03 -29.02 6.43
CA THR A 19 0.14 -28.58 7.82
C THR A 19 1.26 -27.54 7.91
N GLY A 20 1.35 -26.84 9.04
CA GLY A 20 2.39 -25.83 9.27
C GLY A 20 1.99 -24.39 8.93
N THR A 21 2.99 -23.50 8.94
CA THR A 21 2.82 -22.05 8.75
C THR A 21 2.82 -21.67 7.27
N VAL A 22 1.82 -20.89 6.84
CA VAL A 22 1.77 -20.29 5.48
C VAL A 22 2.42 -18.90 5.44
N ARG A 23 2.69 -18.32 6.62
CA ARG A 23 3.24 -16.97 6.76
C ARG A 23 4.66 -17.05 7.27
N GLU A 24 5.52 -16.17 6.75
CA GLU A 24 6.92 -16.08 7.14
C GLU A 24 7.12 -15.43 8.52
N GLY A 25 6.19 -14.58 8.98
CA GLY A 25 6.34 -13.90 10.26
C GLY A 25 5.09 -13.21 10.79
N ARG A 26 5.27 -12.45 11.87
CA ARG A 26 4.21 -11.62 12.47
C ARG A 26 3.92 -10.42 11.58
N PHE A 27 2.65 -10.02 11.57
CA PHE A 27 2.23 -8.78 10.93
C PHE A 27 2.91 -7.57 11.59
N LYS A 28 3.38 -6.62 10.77
CA LYS A 28 4.02 -5.37 11.20
C LYS A 28 3.15 -4.18 10.81
N SER A 29 3.08 -3.17 11.68
CA SER A 29 2.39 -1.90 11.41
C SER A 29 3.21 -0.73 11.94
N CYS A 30 3.24 0.35 11.18
CA CYS A 30 3.78 1.64 11.58
C CYS A 30 2.70 2.72 11.40
N LEU A 31 2.75 3.78 12.22
CA LEU A 31 1.95 4.98 12.01
C LEU A 31 2.62 5.85 10.95
N ILE A 32 1.81 6.48 10.11
CA ILE A 32 2.26 7.38 9.05
C ILE A 32 1.54 8.73 9.13
N ASP A 33 2.24 9.82 8.82
CA ASP A 33 1.62 11.14 8.65
C ASP A 33 0.92 11.20 7.28
N SER A 34 -0.42 11.21 7.32
CA SER A 34 -1.25 11.12 6.11
C SER A 34 -1.14 12.33 5.18
N GLU A 35 -0.80 13.52 5.67
CA GLU A 35 -0.67 14.71 4.81
C GLU A 35 0.62 14.69 4.00
N ARG A 36 1.68 14.11 4.57
CA ARG A 36 3.02 14.15 3.98
C ARG A 36 3.41 12.88 3.25
N TYR A 37 2.97 11.71 3.72
CA TYR A 37 3.51 10.43 3.28
C TYR A 37 2.48 9.46 2.69
N LEU A 38 1.19 9.82 2.66
CA LEU A 38 0.16 8.92 2.16
C LEU A 38 0.42 8.50 0.71
N PHE A 39 0.64 9.46 -0.19
CA PHE A 39 0.84 9.16 -1.61
C PHE A 39 2.18 8.47 -1.88
N VAL A 40 3.20 8.76 -1.08
CA VAL A 40 4.46 8.03 -1.08
C VAL A 40 4.24 6.56 -0.72
N LEU A 41 3.43 6.28 0.31
CA LEU A 41 3.08 4.93 0.70
C LEU A 41 2.23 4.23 -0.36
N TYR A 42 1.26 4.93 -0.97
CA TYR A 42 0.45 4.37 -2.05
C TYR A 42 1.34 3.96 -3.23
N LYS A 43 2.21 4.86 -3.69
CA LYS A 43 3.22 4.57 -4.72
C LYS A 43 4.11 3.40 -4.33
N TYR A 44 4.58 3.34 -3.08
CA TYR A 44 5.39 2.23 -2.59
C TYR A 44 4.66 0.88 -2.74
N ILE A 45 3.40 0.80 -2.28
CA ILE A 45 2.60 -0.42 -2.34
C ILE A 45 2.31 -0.82 -3.79
N GLU A 46 1.85 0.13 -4.61
CA GLU A 46 1.43 -0.11 -5.99
C GLU A 46 2.61 -0.41 -6.92
N MET A 47 3.83 0.00 -6.57
CA MET A 47 5.06 -0.36 -7.30
C MET A 47 5.68 -1.70 -6.87
N ASN A 48 5.19 -2.36 -5.82
CA ASN A 48 5.74 -3.65 -5.37
C ASN A 48 5.66 -4.76 -6.43
N PRO A 49 4.57 -4.92 -7.21
CA PRO A 49 4.50 -5.91 -8.28
C PRO A 49 5.57 -5.69 -9.37
N VAL A 50 5.83 -4.43 -9.72
CA VAL A 50 6.89 -4.06 -10.67
C VAL A 50 8.27 -4.38 -10.10
N LYS A 51 8.54 -4.01 -8.84
CA LYS A 51 9.80 -4.33 -8.14
C LYS A 51 10.03 -5.84 -8.01
N ALA A 52 8.96 -6.61 -7.85
CA ALA A 52 9.01 -8.06 -7.78
C ALA A 52 9.07 -8.74 -9.17
N VAL A 53 9.13 -7.96 -10.25
CA VAL A 53 9.19 -8.43 -11.65
C VAL A 53 7.99 -9.33 -12.00
N LEU A 54 6.81 -9.04 -11.41
CA LEU A 54 5.57 -9.73 -11.74
C LEU A 54 4.88 -9.13 -12.96
N VAL A 55 5.09 -7.83 -13.17
CA VAL A 55 4.51 -7.02 -14.26
C VAL A 55 5.49 -5.92 -14.65
N ASP A 56 5.39 -5.40 -15.87
CA ASP A 56 6.24 -4.30 -16.35
C ASP A 56 5.78 -2.94 -15.80
N LYS A 57 4.46 -2.76 -15.63
CA LYS A 57 3.87 -1.52 -15.11
C LYS A 57 2.86 -1.80 -14.00
N ALA A 58 2.66 -0.80 -13.12
CA ALA A 58 1.68 -0.89 -12.04
C ALA A 58 0.24 -1.07 -12.55
N GLU A 59 -0.06 -0.53 -13.73
CA GLU A 59 -1.38 -0.66 -14.39
C GLU A 59 -1.71 -2.10 -14.82
N ASP A 60 -0.71 -2.97 -14.97
CA ASP A 60 -0.92 -4.36 -15.38
C ASP A 60 -1.23 -5.29 -14.19
N TYR A 61 -1.12 -4.78 -12.95
CA TYR A 61 -1.40 -5.58 -11.76
C TYR A 61 -2.81 -5.32 -11.21
N GLU A 62 -3.72 -6.24 -11.53
CA GLU A 62 -5.14 -6.15 -11.18
C GLU A 62 -5.41 -6.17 -9.66
N TRP A 63 -4.55 -6.84 -8.89
CA TRP A 63 -4.75 -7.01 -7.44
C TRP A 63 -4.18 -5.85 -6.60
N SER A 64 -4.35 -4.63 -7.09
CA SER A 64 -3.97 -3.40 -6.39
C SER A 64 -5.03 -2.32 -6.50
N SER A 65 -4.98 -1.34 -5.58
CA SER A 65 -5.82 -0.15 -5.65
C SER A 65 -5.46 0.78 -6.82
N TYR A 66 -4.38 0.53 -7.56
CA TYR A 66 -3.96 1.36 -8.70
C TYR A 66 -5.06 1.41 -9.78
N GLN A 67 -5.74 0.28 -10.02
CA GLN A 67 -6.88 0.19 -10.93
C GLN A 67 -7.98 1.21 -10.59
N HIS A 68 -8.24 1.40 -9.31
CA HIS A 68 -9.22 2.37 -8.84
C HIS A 68 -8.66 3.80 -8.82
N ASN A 69 -7.49 3.97 -8.21
CA ASN A 69 -6.92 5.28 -7.92
C ASN A 69 -6.45 6.03 -9.17
N ALA A 70 -5.88 5.29 -10.14
CA ALA A 70 -5.30 5.82 -11.37
C ALA A 70 -6.16 5.54 -12.61
N LEU A 71 -6.83 4.39 -12.69
CA LEU A 71 -7.62 4.03 -13.89
C LEU A 71 -9.12 4.29 -13.73
N GLY A 72 -9.57 4.70 -12.54
CA GLY A 72 -10.97 5.04 -12.27
C GLY A 72 -11.91 3.83 -12.25
N ILE A 73 -11.38 2.61 -12.14
CA ILE A 73 -12.18 1.39 -12.08
C ILE A 73 -12.88 1.31 -10.72
N SER A 74 -14.20 1.20 -10.73
CA SER A 74 -14.99 1.14 -9.49
C SER A 74 -14.73 -0.18 -8.74
N ASP A 75 -14.33 -0.08 -7.48
CA ASP A 75 -14.19 -1.23 -6.58
C ASP A 75 -14.92 -0.97 -5.26
N LYS A 76 -15.87 -1.86 -4.94
CA LYS A 76 -16.70 -1.78 -3.73
C LYS A 76 -15.90 -2.07 -2.44
N LEU A 77 -14.72 -2.67 -2.56
CA LEU A 77 -13.86 -2.99 -1.43
C LEU A 77 -12.99 -1.79 -1.01
N ILE A 78 -12.94 -0.74 -1.83
CA ILE A 78 -12.09 0.42 -1.59
C ILE A 78 -12.89 1.51 -0.88
N THR A 79 -12.31 2.02 0.20
CA THR A 79 -12.79 3.23 0.88
C THR A 79 -11.75 4.33 0.67
N GLU A 80 -12.11 5.32 -0.13
CA GLU A 80 -11.23 6.44 -0.49
C GLU A 80 -10.85 7.28 0.75
N HIS A 81 -9.55 7.56 0.89
CA HIS A 81 -9.03 8.44 1.93
C HIS A 81 -9.36 9.92 1.65
N LEU A 82 -9.47 10.74 2.70
CA LEU A 82 -9.78 12.17 2.55
C LEU A 82 -8.77 12.92 1.68
N GLN A 83 -7.47 12.64 1.82
CA GLN A 83 -6.44 13.29 1.00
C GLN A 83 -6.55 12.90 -0.48
N TYR A 84 -6.94 11.66 -0.78
CA TYR A 84 -7.19 11.25 -2.17
C TYR A 84 -8.38 12.03 -2.75
N LYS A 85 -9.49 12.13 -2.01
CA LYS A 85 -10.66 12.94 -2.42
C LYS A 85 -10.35 14.44 -2.56
N ARG A 86 -9.32 14.95 -1.89
CA ARG A 86 -8.88 16.34 -1.99
C ARG A 86 -8.09 16.63 -3.26
N LEU A 87 -7.57 15.61 -3.96
CA LEU A 87 -6.84 15.80 -5.22
C LEU A 87 -7.73 16.43 -6.29
N GLU A 88 -8.97 15.96 -6.40
CA GLU A 88 -10.00 16.60 -7.22
C GLU A 88 -11.39 16.03 -6.88
N LYS A 89 -12.44 16.83 -7.12
CA LYS A 89 -13.83 16.41 -6.93
C LYS A 89 -14.26 15.43 -8.01
N GLU A 90 -13.90 15.73 -9.26
CA GLU A 90 -14.23 14.89 -10.41
C GLU A 90 -13.30 13.68 -10.48
N THR A 91 -13.86 12.49 -10.67
CA THR A 91 -13.10 11.23 -10.66
C THR A 91 -12.05 11.17 -11.76
N ALA A 92 -12.35 11.63 -12.98
CA ALA A 92 -11.42 11.58 -14.10
C ALA A 92 -10.18 12.43 -13.83
N LEU A 93 -10.37 13.70 -13.45
CA LEU A 93 -9.29 14.60 -13.07
C LEU A 93 -8.54 14.13 -11.82
N ARG A 94 -9.24 13.51 -10.85
CA ARG A 94 -8.60 12.93 -9.67
C ARG A 94 -7.62 11.81 -10.07
N CYS A 95 -8.02 10.96 -11.01
CA CYS A 95 -7.17 9.89 -11.54
C CYS A 95 -5.95 10.46 -12.28
N GLU A 96 -6.12 11.52 -13.07
CA GLU A 96 -5.02 12.20 -13.75
C GLU A 96 -4.04 12.83 -12.75
N ASN A 97 -4.54 13.59 -11.77
CA ASN A 97 -3.73 14.17 -10.70
C ASN A 97 -3.01 13.08 -9.92
N TYR A 98 -3.66 11.94 -9.66
CA TYR A 98 -3.03 10.81 -8.99
C TYR A 98 -1.88 10.19 -9.80
N LYS A 99 -2.04 10.03 -11.12
CA LYS A 99 -0.96 9.56 -12.00
C LYS A 99 0.22 10.54 -12.02
N ALA A 100 -0.04 11.84 -12.07
CA ALA A 100 1.03 12.85 -12.06
C ALA A 100 1.92 12.75 -10.81
N LEU A 101 1.34 12.41 -9.63
CA LEU A 101 2.11 12.16 -8.42
C LEU A 101 3.08 10.97 -8.54
N PHE A 102 2.79 10.00 -9.40
CA PHE A 102 3.69 8.87 -9.64
C PHE A 102 4.95 9.29 -10.39
N ASP A 103 4.90 10.34 -11.19
CA ASP A 103 6.08 10.84 -11.91
C ASP A 103 6.92 11.78 -11.03
N GLU A 104 6.29 12.57 -10.17
CA GLU A 104 6.96 13.58 -9.34
C GLU A 104 7.64 13.04 -8.07
N LEU A 105 7.12 11.96 -7.48
CA LEU A 105 7.60 11.47 -6.19
C LEU A 105 8.90 10.65 -6.34
N GLU A 106 10.04 11.23 -6.00
CA GLU A 106 11.32 10.51 -5.93
C GLU A 106 11.28 9.37 -4.90
N SER A 107 11.22 8.14 -5.40
CA SER A 107 10.76 6.98 -4.63
C SER A 107 11.87 6.28 -3.85
N SER A 108 13.14 6.40 -4.26
CA SER A 108 14.18 5.46 -3.83
C SER A 108 14.55 5.60 -2.34
N GLU A 109 14.76 6.82 -1.84
CA GLU A 109 15.16 7.06 -0.45
C GLU A 109 13.98 6.92 0.52
N GLN A 110 12.81 7.45 0.14
CA GLN A 110 11.61 7.36 0.96
C GLN A 110 11.11 5.91 1.07
N ALA A 111 11.22 5.11 0.01
CA ALA A 111 10.88 3.68 0.05
C ALA A 111 11.75 2.87 1.01
N LYS A 112 13.04 3.19 1.11
CA LYS A 112 13.94 2.57 2.11
C LYS A 112 13.48 2.91 3.51
N GLN A 113 13.21 4.19 3.80
CA GLN A 113 12.75 4.61 5.11
C GLN A 113 11.40 3.98 5.51
N ILE A 114 10.45 3.84 4.57
CA ILE A 114 9.19 3.11 4.82
C ILE A 114 9.47 1.65 5.19
N THR A 115 10.37 1.00 4.45
CA THR A 115 10.73 -0.40 4.67
C THR A 115 11.40 -0.57 6.03
N GLU A 116 12.41 0.24 6.35
CA GLU A 116 13.12 0.24 7.63
C GLU A 116 12.18 0.52 8.79
N SER A 117 11.34 1.55 8.67
CA SER A 117 10.37 1.92 9.71
C SER A 117 9.38 0.78 9.99
N THR A 118 8.88 0.14 8.94
CA THR A 118 7.99 -1.01 9.05
C THR A 118 8.69 -2.21 9.67
N MET A 119 9.95 -2.46 9.32
CA MET A 119 10.71 -3.60 9.81
C MET A 119 11.14 -3.46 11.27
N CYS A 120 11.52 -2.26 11.69
CA CYS A 120 11.97 -1.92 13.04
C CYS A 120 10.82 -1.54 14.00
N GLY A 121 9.61 -1.30 13.47
CA GLY A 121 8.45 -0.88 14.27
C GLY A 121 8.52 0.57 14.76
N VAL A 122 9.32 1.41 14.10
CA VAL A 122 9.40 2.85 14.37
C VAL A 122 8.38 3.62 13.51
N VAL A 123 7.96 4.78 13.99
CA VAL A 123 7.02 5.66 13.28
C VAL A 123 7.71 6.22 12.03
N TYR A 124 7.01 6.24 10.89
CA TYR A 124 7.50 6.89 9.68
C TYR A 124 6.87 8.29 9.58
N GLY A 125 7.65 9.34 9.82
CA GLY A 125 7.16 10.71 9.84
C GLY A 125 8.25 11.75 10.13
N ALA A 126 7.89 13.04 10.09
CA ALA A 126 8.80 14.12 10.46
C ALA A 126 9.20 14.05 11.94
N GLU A 127 10.35 14.63 12.34
CA GLU A 127 10.90 14.59 13.72
C GLU A 127 9.88 14.89 14.83
N LYS A 128 8.87 15.72 14.54
CA LYS A 128 7.74 16.02 15.44
C LYS A 128 6.97 14.77 15.93
N PHE A 129 6.99 13.66 15.18
CA PHE A 129 6.36 12.39 15.57
C PHE A 129 7.28 11.50 16.43
N HIS A 130 8.56 11.83 16.52
CA HIS A 130 9.54 11.10 17.31
C HIS A 130 9.77 11.69 18.70
N LYS A 131 9.26 12.90 18.97
CA LYS A 131 9.28 13.52 20.31
C LYS A 131 7.93 13.31 21.00
N LYS A 132 7.98 12.71 22.19
CA LYS A 132 6.86 12.62 23.14
C LYS A 132 6.53 13.97 23.73
#